data_AF-A0A420IS83-F1
#
_entry.id   AF-A0A420IS83-F1
#
_cell.length_a   1.000
_cell.length_b   1.000
_cell.length_c   1.000
_cell.angle_alpha   90.00
_cell.angle_beta   90.00
_cell.angle_gamma   90.00
#
_symmetry.space_group_name_H-M   'P 1'
#
loop_
_entity.id
_entity.type
_entity.pdbx_description
1 polymer ?
#
loop_
_entity_poly.entity_id
_entity_poly.type
_entity_poly.pdbx_seq_one_letter_code
_entity_poly.pdbx_strand_id
1 'polypeptide(L)'
;MSNVAESSSRELAIEASAESCVSYDFLLKYLDNLSFTTPSSRFVSTSLHEILNKIYNDKCLNNIFDARGSENIKSLFSLYEDYVLEYWKSWIIEDPIKRFQDSQDIAISLLIQTVKPGRHAYDFFVAHVLTTSHAIRILLPPIPKQYQIDLIRQRWLIAIAIYISQLRPEISHDKIEISSGKDWKYVQHRGISGSWATDADYVKIIRAMREAASTWGDNRQQYLAATARLTDDFDGWTRFS
;
A
#
# COMPACT_ATOMS: atom_id res chain seq x y z
N MET A 1 1.14 5.84 -14.65
CA MET A 1 1.60 7.23 -14.34
C MET A 1 2.97 7.30 -13.66
N SER A 2 3.27 6.57 -12.58
CA SER A 2 4.56 6.73 -11.86
C SER A 2 5.79 6.28 -12.64
N ASN A 3 5.77 5.07 -13.22
CA ASN A 3 6.87 4.56 -14.06
C ASN A 3 7.14 5.47 -15.26
N VAL A 4 6.12 6.20 -15.70
CA VAL A 4 6.17 7.15 -16.78
C VAL A 4 6.81 8.47 -16.35
N ALA A 5 6.43 9.01 -15.18
CA ALA A 5 7.10 10.17 -14.59
C ALA A 5 8.59 9.89 -14.30
N GLU A 6 8.92 8.66 -13.86
CA GLU A 6 10.31 8.21 -13.69
C GLU A 6 11.06 8.03 -15.02
N SER A 7 10.38 7.63 -16.10
CA SER A 7 10.99 7.46 -17.41
C SER A 7 11.45 8.76 -18.07
N SER A 8 11.06 9.91 -17.50
CA SER A 8 11.31 11.25 -18.06
C SER A 8 10.80 11.43 -19.50
N SER A 9 9.89 10.57 -19.98
CA SER A 9 9.21 10.75 -21.26
C SER A 9 7.96 11.61 -21.07
N ARG A 10 7.96 12.76 -21.72
CA ARG A 10 6.84 13.70 -21.69
C ARG A 10 5.61 13.13 -22.39
N GLU A 11 5.81 12.44 -23.50
CA GLU A 11 4.75 11.87 -24.34
C GLU A 11 3.96 10.82 -23.57
N LEU A 12 4.67 9.86 -22.97
CA LEU A 12 4.04 8.86 -22.11
C LEU A 12 3.31 9.51 -20.93
N ALA A 13 3.87 10.59 -20.36
CA ALA A 13 3.24 11.28 -19.22
C ALA A 13 1.92 11.94 -19.62
N ILE A 14 1.87 12.53 -20.81
CA ILE A 14 0.64 13.11 -21.36
C ILE A 14 -0.39 12.02 -21.64
N GLU A 15 0.00 10.92 -22.31
CA GLU A 15 -0.92 9.82 -22.63
C GLU A 15 -1.48 9.15 -21.38
N ALA A 16 -0.63 8.82 -20.41
CA ALA A 16 -1.06 8.24 -19.14
C ALA A 16 -1.99 9.18 -18.37
N SER A 17 -1.75 10.50 -18.43
CA SER A 17 -2.62 11.49 -17.81
C SER A 17 -3.97 11.60 -18.51
N ALA A 18 -3.99 11.55 -19.85
CA ALA A 18 -5.22 11.56 -20.64
C ALA A 18 -6.08 10.32 -20.35
N GLU A 19 -5.48 9.13 -20.29
CA GLU A 19 -6.14 7.90 -19.85
C GLU A 19 -6.70 8.03 -18.43
N SER A 20 -5.91 8.66 -17.55
CA SER A 20 -6.29 9.16 -16.22
C SER A 20 -7.66 9.84 -16.19
N CYS A 21 -7.82 10.84 -17.05
CA CYS A 21 -8.99 11.71 -17.08
C CYS A 21 -10.26 11.06 -17.63
N VAL A 22 -10.15 9.96 -18.41
CA VAL A 22 -11.30 9.27 -19.01
C VAL A 22 -11.68 7.98 -18.28
N SER A 23 -10.83 7.52 -17.36
CA SER A 23 -11.05 6.30 -16.57
C SER A 23 -11.76 6.63 -15.27
N TYR A 24 -13.09 6.76 -15.31
CA TYR A 24 -13.88 7.03 -14.12
C TYR A 24 -14.16 5.75 -13.33
N ASP A 25 -13.58 5.64 -12.14
CA ASP A 25 -13.85 4.56 -11.18
C ASP A 25 -14.92 4.96 -10.16
N PHE A 26 -15.73 4.01 -9.69
CA PHE A 26 -16.82 4.29 -8.75
C PHE A 26 -16.33 4.85 -7.39
N LEU A 27 -15.06 4.63 -7.04
CA LEU A 27 -14.42 5.17 -5.84
C LEU A 27 -14.15 6.69 -5.94
N LEU A 28 -14.20 7.29 -7.14
CA LEU A 28 -13.94 8.73 -7.30
C LEU A 28 -15.01 9.60 -6.63
N LYS A 29 -16.24 9.08 -6.48
CA LYS A 29 -17.33 9.80 -5.81
C LYS A 29 -16.99 10.26 -4.38
N TYR A 30 -16.07 9.56 -3.70
CA TYR A 30 -15.64 9.92 -2.35
C TYR A 30 -14.66 11.09 -2.31
N LEU A 31 -13.93 11.35 -3.40
CA LEU A 31 -13.12 12.55 -3.55
C LEU A 31 -13.96 13.74 -4.01
N ASP A 32 -14.89 13.51 -4.92
CA ASP A 32 -15.69 14.57 -5.55
C ASP A 32 -16.69 15.22 -4.57
N ASN A 33 -17.06 14.52 -3.49
CA ASN A 33 -18.02 15.01 -2.52
C ASN A 33 -17.43 15.09 -1.10
N LEU A 34 -17.18 16.34 -0.67
CA LEU A 34 -16.64 16.66 0.65
C LEU A 34 -17.49 16.14 1.82
N SER A 35 -18.79 15.86 1.63
CA SER A 35 -19.64 15.32 2.70
C SER A 35 -19.10 13.99 3.25
N PHE A 36 -18.40 13.21 2.41
CA PHE A 36 -17.80 11.94 2.81
C PHE A 36 -16.54 12.09 3.67
N THR A 37 -15.93 13.28 3.73
CA THR A 37 -14.65 13.51 4.43
C THR A 37 -14.82 14.00 5.87
N THR A 38 -16.05 14.03 6.37
CA THR A 38 -16.34 14.38 7.76
C THR A 38 -15.72 13.33 8.70
N PRO A 39 -15.01 13.72 9.77
CA PRO A 39 -14.40 12.75 10.69
C PRO A 39 -15.41 11.72 11.24
N SER A 40 -14.94 10.50 11.48
CA SER A 40 -15.76 9.47 12.13
C SER A 40 -16.24 9.94 13.50
N SER A 41 -17.51 9.67 13.81
CA SER A 41 -18.11 9.97 15.11
C SER A 41 -17.84 8.89 16.16
N ARG A 42 -17.36 7.70 15.75
CA ARG A 42 -17.11 6.56 16.64
C ARG A 42 -15.66 6.50 17.10
N PHE A 43 -14.73 6.79 16.21
CA PHE A 43 -13.31 6.63 16.47
C PHE A 43 -12.46 7.43 15.48
N VAL A 44 -11.40 8.05 16.00
CA VAL A 44 -10.40 8.73 15.18
C VAL A 44 -9.01 8.37 15.68
N SER A 45 -8.04 8.29 14.75
CA SER A 45 -6.65 8.04 15.08
C SER A 45 -5.71 8.61 14.02
N THR A 46 -4.51 8.96 14.47
CA THR A 46 -3.39 9.31 13.61
C THR A 46 -2.57 8.08 13.19
N SER A 47 -2.77 6.94 13.87
CA SER A 47 -2.06 5.68 13.66
C SER A 47 -2.82 4.76 12.71
N LEU A 48 -2.27 4.56 11.51
CA LEU A 48 -2.81 3.61 10.52
C LEU A 48 -2.80 2.17 11.05
N HIS A 49 -1.82 1.82 11.89
CA HIS A 49 -1.76 0.50 12.53
C HIS A 49 -2.93 0.28 13.49
N GLU A 50 -3.32 1.30 14.27
CA GLU A 50 -4.48 1.23 15.15
C GLU A 50 -5.78 1.06 14.35
N ILE A 51 -5.91 1.76 13.22
CA ILE A 51 -7.08 1.65 12.33
C ILE A 51 -7.14 0.23 11.74
N LEU A 52 -6.04 -0.31 11.20
CA LEU A 52 -6.01 -1.69 10.68
C LEU A 52 -6.29 -2.73 11.75
N ASN A 53 -5.77 -2.54 12.97
CA ASN A 53 -6.08 -3.43 14.09
C ASN A 53 -7.57 -3.39 14.44
N LYS A 54 -8.22 -2.22 14.37
CA LYS A 54 -9.68 -2.14 14.55
C LYS A 54 -10.44 -2.80 13.41
N ILE A 55 -10.00 -2.66 12.17
CA ILE A 55 -10.59 -3.37 11.01
C ILE A 55 -10.46 -4.89 11.20
N TYR A 56 -9.27 -5.37 11.58
CA TYR A 56 -9.01 -6.79 11.85
C TYR A 56 -9.97 -7.37 12.89
N ASN A 57 -10.20 -6.64 13.98
CA ASN A 57 -11.06 -7.06 15.08
C ASN A 57 -12.56 -6.75 14.87
N ASP A 58 -12.96 -6.14 13.74
CA ASP A 58 -14.37 -5.82 13.50
C ASP A 58 -15.17 -7.07 13.11
N LYS A 59 -16.03 -7.49 14.04
CA LYS A 59 -16.90 -8.64 13.88
C LYS A 59 -17.93 -8.45 12.76
N CYS A 60 -18.28 -7.21 12.42
CA CYS A 60 -19.22 -6.92 11.33
C CYS A 60 -18.66 -7.32 9.96
N LEU A 61 -17.34 -7.45 9.85
CA LEU A 61 -16.66 -7.83 8.62
C LEU A 61 -16.33 -9.34 8.59
N ASN A 62 -16.72 -10.13 9.59
CA ASN A 62 -16.43 -11.57 9.64
C ASN A 62 -17.23 -12.34 8.58
N ASN A 63 -16.55 -13.23 7.86
CA ASN A 63 -17.13 -14.12 6.85
C ASN A 63 -17.95 -13.40 5.76
N ILE A 64 -17.59 -12.15 5.42
CA ILE A 64 -18.27 -11.39 4.35
C ILE A 64 -17.84 -11.85 2.95
N PHE A 65 -16.72 -12.58 2.85
CA PHE A 65 -16.20 -13.19 1.62
C PHE A 65 -15.68 -14.60 1.91
N ASP A 66 -15.85 -15.52 0.96
CA ASP A 66 -15.39 -16.92 1.07
C ASP A 66 -13.90 -17.07 0.71
N ALA A 67 -13.43 -16.21 -0.19
CA ALA A 67 -12.10 -16.25 -0.78
C ALA A 67 -11.50 -14.85 -0.86
N ARG A 68 -10.17 -14.78 -0.99
CA ARG A 68 -9.44 -13.53 -1.19
C ARG A 68 -9.46 -13.13 -2.65
N GLY A 69 -9.56 -11.83 -2.93
CA GLY A 69 -9.45 -11.35 -4.30
C GLY A 69 -9.94 -9.92 -4.49
N SER A 70 -9.51 -9.26 -5.57
CA SER A 70 -9.90 -7.88 -5.87
C SER A 70 -11.34 -7.76 -6.37
N GLU A 71 -11.94 -8.86 -6.84
CA GLU A 71 -13.35 -8.95 -7.20
C GLU A 71 -14.28 -8.63 -6.03
N ASN A 72 -13.81 -8.85 -4.80
CA ASN A 72 -14.54 -8.52 -3.57
C ASN A 72 -14.75 -7.02 -3.37
N ILE A 73 -13.92 -6.16 -3.99
CA ILE A 73 -13.97 -4.70 -3.78
C ILE A 73 -15.34 -4.14 -4.17
N LYS A 74 -15.91 -4.55 -5.31
CA LYS A 74 -17.23 -4.06 -5.74
C LYS A 74 -18.33 -4.45 -4.75
N SER A 75 -18.35 -5.72 -4.32
CA SER A 75 -19.31 -6.22 -3.34
C SER A 75 -19.13 -5.55 -1.97
N LEU A 76 -17.88 -5.28 -1.57
CA LEU A 76 -17.54 -4.58 -0.33
C LEU A 76 -18.22 -3.20 -0.28
N PHE A 77 -18.06 -2.40 -1.33
CA PHE A 77 -18.66 -1.07 -1.39
C PHE A 77 -20.15 -1.09 -1.72
N SER A 78 -20.70 -2.18 -2.26
CA SER A 78 -22.15 -2.30 -2.46
C SER A 78 -22.91 -2.68 -1.18
N LEU A 79 -22.27 -3.43 -0.27
CA LEU A 79 -22.95 -4.04 0.88
C LEU A 79 -22.47 -3.49 2.24
N TYR A 80 -21.22 -3.01 2.31
CA TYR A 80 -20.56 -2.62 3.55
C TYR A 80 -19.90 -1.24 3.45
N GLU A 81 -20.40 -0.38 2.55
CA GLU A 81 -19.89 0.98 2.31
C GLU A 81 -19.68 1.76 3.62
N ASP A 82 -20.70 1.80 4.47
CA ASP A 82 -20.67 2.55 5.72
C ASP A 82 -19.53 2.11 6.65
N TYR A 83 -19.24 0.80 6.70
CA TYR A 83 -18.14 0.26 7.51
C TYR A 83 -16.79 0.66 6.94
N VAL A 84 -16.60 0.56 5.62
CA VAL A 84 -15.36 0.98 4.96
C VAL A 84 -15.12 2.47 5.17
N LEU A 85 -16.14 3.28 4.94
CA LEU A 85 -16.06 4.73 5.09
C LEU A 85 -15.82 5.12 6.55
N GLU A 86 -16.34 4.37 7.51
CA GLU A 86 -16.08 4.63 8.92
C GLU A 86 -14.59 4.57 9.26
N TYR A 87 -13.88 3.56 8.77
CA TYR A 87 -12.44 3.45 8.96
C TYR A 87 -11.64 4.44 8.11
N TRP A 88 -12.11 4.75 6.91
CA TRP A 88 -11.48 5.74 6.05
C TRP A 88 -11.52 7.14 6.69
N LYS A 89 -12.69 7.55 7.21
CA LYS A 89 -12.92 8.81 7.94
C LYS A 89 -12.22 8.87 9.31
N SER A 90 -11.83 7.72 9.86
CA SER A 90 -11.15 7.68 11.18
C SER A 90 -9.72 8.22 11.13
N TRP A 91 -9.11 8.33 9.94
CA TRP A 91 -7.73 8.77 9.83
C TRP A 91 -7.57 10.30 9.90
N ILE A 92 -6.86 10.77 10.93
CA ILE A 92 -6.51 12.19 11.10
C ILE A 92 -5.16 12.48 10.41
N ILE A 93 -5.17 13.45 9.49
CA ILE A 93 -4.00 13.90 8.73
C ILE A 93 -3.63 15.32 9.15
N GLU A 94 -2.77 15.45 10.16
CA GLU A 94 -2.29 16.74 10.70
C GLU A 94 -0.95 17.19 10.09
N ASP A 95 -0.05 16.24 9.77
CA ASP A 95 1.20 16.45 9.02
C ASP A 95 1.17 15.54 7.78
N PRO A 96 0.79 16.07 6.60
CA PRO A 96 0.62 15.26 5.41
C PRO A 96 1.89 14.51 4.97
N ILE A 97 3.07 15.09 5.20
CA ILE A 97 4.34 14.46 4.81
C ILE A 97 4.64 13.30 5.75
N LYS A 98 4.56 13.53 7.06
CA LYS A 98 4.79 12.47 8.04
C LYS A 98 3.76 11.36 7.94
N ARG A 99 2.48 11.71 7.77
CA ARG A 99 1.39 10.76 7.58
C ARG A 99 1.51 9.99 6.27
N PHE A 100 2.04 10.60 5.22
CA PHE A 100 2.35 9.91 3.99
C PHE A 100 3.49 8.89 4.19
N GLN A 101 4.57 9.23 4.90
CA GLN A 101 5.60 8.26 5.30
C GLN A 101 4.98 7.08 6.07
N ASP A 102 4.20 7.36 7.11
CA ASP A 102 3.55 6.32 7.92
C ASP A 102 2.65 5.41 7.04
N SER A 103 2.06 5.97 5.98
CA SER A 103 1.27 5.23 4.99
C SER A 103 2.08 4.31 4.07
N GLN A 104 3.35 4.64 3.81
CA GLN A 104 4.28 3.75 3.10
C GLN A 104 4.78 2.65 4.04
N ASP A 105 5.10 2.99 5.28
CA ASP A 105 5.57 2.05 6.30
C ASP A 105 4.52 0.96 6.54
N ILE A 106 3.25 1.34 6.67
CA ILE A 106 2.18 0.34 6.85
C ILE A 106 1.97 -0.54 5.61
N ALA A 107 2.27 -0.04 4.41
CA ALA A 107 2.21 -0.83 3.17
C ALA A 107 3.27 -1.94 3.17
N ILE A 108 4.47 -1.61 3.66
CA ILE A 108 5.57 -2.56 3.83
C ILE A 108 5.21 -3.58 4.92
N SER A 109 4.69 -3.13 6.07
CA SER A 109 4.20 -4.03 7.12
C SER A 109 3.11 -4.97 6.59
N LEU A 110 2.14 -4.47 5.84
CA LEU A 110 1.10 -5.31 5.22
C LEU A 110 1.72 -6.36 4.30
N LEU A 111 2.71 -6.00 3.47
CA LEU A 111 3.32 -6.96 2.55
C LEU A 111 4.21 -7.99 3.26
N ILE A 112 4.97 -7.57 4.27
CA ILE A 112 5.99 -8.42 4.91
C ILE A 112 5.47 -9.18 6.12
N GLN A 113 4.70 -8.52 6.98
CA GLN A 113 4.28 -9.06 8.28
C GLN A 113 2.96 -9.84 8.25
N THR A 114 2.27 -9.88 7.10
CA THR A 114 1.11 -10.77 6.88
C THR A 114 1.51 -12.15 6.33
N VAL A 115 2.78 -12.29 5.90
CA VAL A 115 3.34 -13.56 5.46
C VAL A 115 3.67 -14.42 6.68
N LYS A 116 2.96 -15.54 6.82
CA LYS A 116 3.17 -16.49 7.91
C LYS A 116 4.58 -17.08 7.87
N PRO A 117 5.25 -17.28 9.02
CA PRO A 117 6.55 -17.97 9.06
C PRO A 117 6.51 -19.31 8.32
N GLY A 118 7.54 -19.59 7.51
CA GLY A 118 7.62 -20.79 6.68
C GLY A 118 6.73 -20.78 5.42
N ARG A 119 5.96 -19.71 5.17
CA ARG A 119 5.36 -19.45 3.87
C ARG A 119 6.18 -18.40 3.13
N HIS A 120 6.53 -18.71 1.89
CA HIS A 120 7.37 -17.90 1.00
C HIS A 120 6.52 -17.11 -0.03
N ALA A 121 5.23 -16.99 0.23
CA ALA A 121 4.24 -16.55 -0.74
C ALA A 121 3.66 -15.19 -0.33
N TYR A 122 3.85 -14.19 -1.19
CA TYR A 122 3.45 -12.81 -0.96
C TYR A 122 2.16 -12.48 -1.69
N ASP A 123 1.34 -11.61 -1.12
CA ASP A 123 0.05 -11.23 -1.71
C ASP A 123 0.23 -10.18 -2.81
N PHE A 124 -0.21 -10.52 -4.02
CA PHE A 124 -0.08 -9.68 -5.20
C PHE A 124 -0.85 -8.36 -5.05
N PHE A 125 -2.04 -8.37 -4.46
CA PHE A 125 -2.85 -7.16 -4.30
C PHE A 125 -2.29 -6.27 -3.20
N VAL A 126 -1.80 -6.86 -2.10
CA VAL A 126 -1.10 -6.09 -1.05
C VAL A 126 0.19 -5.47 -1.58
N ALA A 127 0.94 -6.15 -2.43
CA ALA A 127 2.09 -5.57 -3.12
C ALA A 127 1.74 -4.28 -3.89
N HIS A 128 0.54 -4.20 -4.47
CA HIS A 128 0.07 -2.99 -5.15
C HIS A 128 -0.24 -1.84 -4.20
N VAL A 129 -0.56 -2.10 -2.92
CA VAL A 129 -0.69 -1.04 -1.89
C VAL A 129 0.64 -0.31 -1.67
N LEU A 130 1.76 -1.04 -1.77
CA LEU A 130 3.10 -0.47 -1.69
C LEU A 130 3.51 0.25 -2.98
N THR A 131 3.32 -0.36 -4.15
CA THR A 131 3.73 0.28 -5.42
C THR A 131 2.90 1.52 -5.74
N THR A 132 1.61 1.55 -5.40
CA THR A 132 0.78 2.77 -5.49
C THR A 132 1.24 3.86 -4.53
N SER A 133 1.73 3.51 -3.33
CA SER A 133 2.33 4.49 -2.42
C SER A 133 3.62 5.09 -3.01
N HIS A 134 4.47 4.26 -3.62
CA HIS A 134 5.66 4.73 -4.33
C HIS A 134 5.29 5.66 -5.50
N ALA A 135 4.23 5.32 -6.22
CA ALA A 135 3.71 6.17 -7.29
C ALA A 135 3.31 7.56 -6.78
N ILE A 136 2.56 7.62 -5.67
CA ILE A 136 2.14 8.89 -5.08
C ILE A 136 3.34 9.69 -4.59
N ARG A 137 4.38 9.07 -4.03
CA ARG A 137 5.60 9.79 -3.61
C ARG A 137 6.19 10.65 -4.74
N ILE A 138 6.09 10.17 -5.97
CA ILE A 138 6.61 10.83 -7.18
C ILE A 138 5.62 11.87 -7.71
N LEU A 139 4.31 11.60 -7.61
CA LEU A 139 3.26 12.49 -8.10
C LEU A 139 2.91 13.61 -7.11
N LEU A 140 3.18 13.43 -5.82
CA LEU A 140 2.79 14.37 -4.77
C LEU A 140 3.49 15.74 -4.91
N PRO A 141 4.80 15.84 -5.19
CA PRO A 141 5.49 17.13 -5.31
C PRO A 141 4.91 18.09 -6.36
N PRO A 142 4.59 17.65 -7.60
CA PRO A 142 3.99 18.55 -8.61
C PRO A 142 2.49 18.84 -8.40
N ILE A 143 1.78 18.08 -7.54
CA ILE A 143 0.34 18.28 -7.30
C ILE A 143 0.12 19.50 -6.40
N PRO A 144 -0.81 20.41 -6.73
CA PRO A 144 -1.15 21.56 -5.89
C PRO A 144 -1.52 21.14 -4.47
N LYS A 145 -1.03 21.87 -3.45
CA LYS A 145 -1.19 21.54 -2.03
C LYS A 145 -2.63 21.24 -1.62
N GLN A 146 -3.60 21.94 -2.20
CA GLN A 146 -5.03 21.75 -1.91
C GLN A 146 -5.56 20.35 -2.26
N TYR A 147 -4.90 19.60 -3.16
CA TYR A 147 -5.30 18.25 -3.57
C TYR A 147 -4.45 17.14 -2.95
N GLN A 148 -3.36 17.47 -2.25
CA GLN A 148 -2.42 16.48 -1.72
C GLN A 148 -3.06 15.61 -0.63
N ILE A 149 -3.84 16.22 0.27
CA ILE A 149 -4.52 15.48 1.35
C ILE A 149 -5.55 14.52 0.78
N ASP A 150 -6.32 14.95 -0.22
CA ASP A 150 -7.34 14.11 -0.85
C ASP A 150 -6.71 12.93 -1.59
N LEU A 151 -5.57 13.13 -2.25
CA LEU A 151 -4.83 12.03 -2.86
C LEU A 151 -4.33 11.01 -1.83
N ILE A 152 -3.78 11.49 -0.70
CA ILE A 152 -3.32 10.63 0.40
C ILE A 152 -4.51 9.85 0.99
N ARG A 153 -5.66 10.49 1.17
CA ARG A 153 -6.90 9.85 1.61
C ARG A 153 -7.39 8.82 0.62
N GLN A 154 -7.41 9.10 -0.68
CA GLN A 154 -7.87 8.14 -1.68
C GLN A 154 -7.01 6.87 -1.67
N ARG A 155 -5.70 7.05 -1.55
CA ARG A 155 -4.80 5.90 -1.43
C ARG A 155 -5.09 5.10 -0.18
N TRP A 156 -5.42 5.75 0.94
CA TRP A 156 -5.82 5.06 2.16
C TRP A 156 -7.11 4.25 1.98
N LEU A 157 -8.10 4.78 1.25
CA LEU A 157 -9.32 4.04 0.91
C LEU A 157 -8.99 2.76 0.13
N ILE A 158 -8.11 2.84 -0.87
CA ILE A 158 -7.65 1.67 -1.64
C ILE A 158 -6.95 0.65 -0.73
N ALA A 159 -6.10 1.11 0.20
CA ALA A 159 -5.43 0.22 1.15
C ALA A 159 -6.42 -0.52 2.07
N ILE A 160 -7.44 0.17 2.60
CA ILE A 160 -8.52 -0.45 3.39
C ILE A 160 -9.28 -1.47 2.53
N ALA A 161 -9.69 -1.09 1.32
CA ALA A 161 -10.45 -1.94 0.42
C ALA A 161 -9.70 -3.25 0.10
N ILE A 162 -8.41 -3.14 -0.25
CA ILE A 162 -7.56 -4.30 -0.49
C ILE A 162 -7.41 -5.13 0.78
N TYR A 163 -7.11 -4.51 1.92
CA TYR A 163 -6.93 -5.24 3.18
C TYR A 163 -8.16 -6.07 3.56
N ILE A 164 -9.36 -5.49 3.45
CA ILE A 164 -10.61 -6.21 3.73
C ILE A 164 -10.87 -7.30 2.69
N SER A 165 -10.63 -7.01 1.42
CA SER A 165 -10.83 -7.95 0.30
C SER A 165 -9.86 -9.14 0.32
N GLN A 166 -8.71 -8.98 0.97
CA GLN A 166 -7.75 -10.06 1.25
C GLN A 166 -8.02 -10.77 2.58
N LEU A 167 -9.24 -10.64 3.13
CA LEU A 167 -9.70 -11.26 4.38
C LEU A 167 -8.96 -10.76 5.62
N ARG A 168 -8.48 -9.50 5.61
CA ARG A 168 -7.85 -8.82 6.76
C ARG A 168 -6.78 -9.70 7.42
N PRO A 169 -5.71 -10.09 6.72
CA PRO A 169 -4.68 -10.92 7.33
C PRO A 169 -4.08 -10.21 8.56
N GLU A 170 -3.78 -10.98 9.59
CA GLU A 170 -3.12 -10.47 10.78
C GLU A 170 -1.73 -9.89 10.43
N ILE A 171 -1.42 -8.72 10.96
CA ILE A 171 -0.12 -8.08 10.80
C ILE A 171 0.71 -8.46 12.01
N SER A 172 1.74 -9.29 11.82
CA SER A 172 2.63 -9.65 12.92
C SER A 172 3.31 -8.41 13.53
N HIS A 173 3.39 -8.38 14.86
CA HIS A 173 4.14 -7.38 15.62
C HIS A 173 5.63 -7.69 15.71
N ASP A 174 6.06 -8.83 15.16
CA ASP A 174 7.46 -9.25 15.18
C ASP A 174 8.31 -8.25 14.42
N LYS A 175 9.46 -7.92 15.02
CA LYS A 175 10.45 -7.08 14.37
C LYS A 175 10.97 -7.82 13.14
N ILE A 176 11.04 -7.12 12.01
CA ILE A 176 11.70 -7.64 10.82
C ILE A 176 13.21 -7.60 11.09
N GLU A 177 13.81 -8.77 11.26
CA GLU A 177 15.24 -8.91 11.49
C GLU A 177 16.01 -8.99 10.17
N ILE A 178 17.22 -8.45 10.17
CA ILE A 178 18.17 -8.59 9.08
C ILE A 178 19.35 -9.43 9.53
N SER A 179 19.69 -10.45 8.75
CA SER A 179 20.89 -11.25 9.01
C SER A 179 22.14 -10.39 8.85
N SER A 180 23.15 -10.63 9.69
CA SER A 180 24.42 -9.91 9.64
C SER A 180 25.05 -9.92 8.24
N GLY A 181 25.54 -8.75 7.80
CA GLY A 181 26.28 -8.61 6.54
C GLY A 181 25.42 -8.37 5.29
N LYS A 182 24.09 -8.30 5.42
CA LYS A 182 23.20 -7.90 4.32
C LYS A 182 23.09 -6.37 4.25
N ASP A 183 23.33 -5.82 3.06
CA ASP A 183 23.27 -4.38 2.78
C ASP A 183 22.45 -4.09 1.51
N TRP A 184 22.39 -2.82 1.10
CA TRP A 184 21.67 -2.44 -0.12
C TRP A 184 22.28 -3.05 -1.40
N LYS A 185 23.56 -3.43 -1.40
CA LYS A 185 24.18 -4.13 -2.54
C LYS A 185 23.70 -5.57 -2.61
N TYR A 186 23.56 -6.24 -1.46
CA TYR A 186 22.98 -7.58 -1.38
C TYR A 186 21.59 -7.63 -2.00
N VAL A 187 20.66 -6.78 -1.53
CA VAL A 187 19.27 -6.79 -2.04
C VAL A 187 19.20 -6.36 -3.51
N GLN A 188 20.06 -5.43 -3.95
CA GLN A 188 20.15 -5.05 -5.36
C GLN A 188 20.59 -6.25 -6.22
N HIS A 189 21.64 -6.97 -5.80
CA HIS A 189 22.10 -8.16 -6.51
C HIS A 189 21.01 -9.24 -6.58
N ARG A 190 20.30 -9.49 -5.48
CA ARG A 190 19.14 -10.42 -5.47
C ARG A 190 18.01 -9.98 -6.40
N GLY A 191 17.78 -8.68 -6.51
CA GLY A 191 16.75 -8.11 -7.38
C GLY A 191 17.04 -8.23 -8.88
N ILE A 192 18.31 -8.06 -9.29
CA ILE A 192 18.69 -8.02 -10.72
C ILE A 192 19.31 -9.31 -11.26
N SER A 193 19.85 -10.16 -10.38
CA SER A 193 20.53 -11.41 -10.75
C SER A 193 19.87 -12.65 -10.16
N GLY A 194 18.81 -12.49 -9.35
CA GLY A 194 18.09 -13.62 -8.75
C GLY A 194 17.11 -14.29 -9.71
N SER A 195 16.56 -15.43 -9.29
CA SER A 195 15.60 -16.23 -10.08
C SER A 195 14.34 -15.47 -10.50
N TRP A 196 13.99 -14.42 -9.76
CA TRP A 196 12.81 -13.59 -9.99
C TRP A 196 13.12 -12.23 -10.64
N ALA A 197 14.34 -12.03 -11.16
CA ALA A 197 14.77 -10.76 -11.75
C ALA A 197 13.95 -10.31 -12.96
N THR A 198 13.24 -11.24 -13.62
CA THR A 198 12.33 -10.95 -14.74
C THR A 198 10.88 -10.72 -14.30
N ASP A 199 10.54 -10.94 -13.02
CA ASP A 199 9.22 -10.61 -12.48
C ASP A 199 9.17 -9.10 -12.19
N ALA A 200 8.39 -8.39 -13.00
CA ALA A 200 8.35 -6.93 -12.95
C ALA A 200 7.83 -6.41 -11.60
N ASP A 201 6.91 -7.11 -10.94
CA ASP A 201 6.33 -6.66 -9.68
C ASP A 201 7.31 -6.87 -8.53
N TYR A 202 8.02 -7.99 -8.52
CA TYR A 202 9.11 -8.27 -7.59
C TYR A 202 10.17 -7.17 -7.64
N VAL A 203 10.66 -6.83 -8.84
CA VAL A 203 11.67 -5.77 -9.01
C VAL A 203 11.11 -4.39 -8.62
N LYS A 204 9.86 -4.07 -8.97
CA LYS A 204 9.21 -2.81 -8.59
C LYS A 204 9.13 -2.63 -7.08
N ILE A 205 8.84 -3.70 -6.35
CA ILE A 205 8.68 -3.66 -4.89
C ILE A 205 10.02 -3.44 -4.20
N ILE A 206 11.07 -4.14 -4.63
CA ILE A 206 12.43 -3.92 -4.13
C ILE A 206 12.84 -2.46 -4.37
N ARG A 207 12.56 -1.93 -5.57
CA ARG A 207 12.80 -0.53 -5.89
C ARG A 207 11.98 0.40 -4.99
N ALA A 208 10.69 0.15 -4.80
CA ALA A 208 9.83 0.98 -3.96
C ALA A 208 10.34 1.08 -2.51
N MET A 209 10.79 -0.02 -1.90
CA MET A 209 11.36 -0.01 -0.54
C MET A 209 12.70 0.71 -0.49
N ARG A 210 13.56 0.53 -1.49
CA ARG A 210 14.84 1.26 -1.60
C ARG A 210 14.62 2.77 -1.73
N GLU A 211 13.65 3.18 -2.55
CA GLU A 211 13.31 4.58 -2.77
C GLU A 211 12.67 5.21 -1.53
N ALA A 212 11.85 4.46 -0.78
CA ALA A 212 11.36 4.89 0.53
C ALA A 212 12.51 5.10 1.53
N ALA A 213 13.44 4.15 1.61
CA ALA A 213 14.64 4.27 2.46
C ALA A 213 15.49 5.50 2.11
N SER A 214 15.65 5.78 0.81
CA SER A 214 16.38 6.96 0.35
C SER A 214 15.64 8.27 0.65
N THR A 215 14.31 8.25 0.66
CA THR A 215 13.48 9.44 0.88
C THR A 215 13.38 9.80 2.37
N TRP A 216 13.17 8.80 3.21
CA TRP A 216 12.86 8.99 4.63
C TRP A 216 14.05 8.71 5.56
N GLY A 217 15.13 8.15 5.03
CA GLY A 217 16.24 7.60 5.79
C GLY A 217 15.92 6.20 6.34
N ASP A 218 16.96 5.44 6.67
CA ASP A 218 16.81 4.07 7.19
C ASP A 218 17.74 3.80 8.39
N ASN A 219 17.77 4.75 9.33
CA ASN A 219 18.67 4.71 10.49
C ASN A 219 18.45 3.46 11.36
N ARG A 220 17.23 2.90 11.34
CA ARG A 220 16.85 1.67 12.06
C ARG A 220 16.89 0.42 11.19
N GLN A 221 17.36 0.53 9.94
CA GLN A 221 17.46 -0.56 8.95
C GLN A 221 16.14 -1.32 8.72
N GLN A 222 14.99 -0.66 8.91
CA GLN A 222 13.68 -1.30 8.77
C GLN A 222 13.34 -1.55 7.31
N TYR A 223 13.64 -0.60 6.42
CA TYR A 223 13.40 -0.77 4.98
C TYR A 223 14.35 -1.81 4.39
N LEU A 224 15.62 -1.76 4.79
CA LEU A 224 16.61 -2.75 4.39
C LEU A 224 16.25 -4.16 4.88
N ALA A 225 15.82 -4.30 6.14
CA ALA A 225 15.40 -5.60 6.69
C ALA A 225 14.16 -6.16 5.97
N ALA A 226 13.15 -5.32 5.72
CA ALA A 226 11.97 -5.69 4.94
C ALA A 226 12.33 -6.15 3.53
N THR A 227 13.22 -5.41 2.86
CA THR A 227 13.67 -5.74 1.50
C THR A 227 14.48 -7.04 1.50
N ALA A 228 15.40 -7.21 2.45
CA ALA A 228 16.19 -8.43 2.58
C ALA A 228 15.31 -9.65 2.79
N ARG A 229 14.35 -9.58 3.71
CA ARG A 229 13.36 -10.63 3.96
C ARG A 229 12.60 -10.99 2.69
N LEU A 230 12.06 -10.00 1.97
CA LEU A 230 11.41 -10.24 0.68
C LEU A 230 12.34 -10.96 -0.30
N THR A 231 13.56 -10.47 -0.51
CA THR A 231 14.48 -11.06 -1.50
C THR A 231 14.98 -12.46 -1.15
N ASP A 232 14.94 -12.83 0.13
CA ASP A 232 15.34 -14.14 0.61
C ASP A 232 14.19 -15.14 0.52
N ASP A 233 13.00 -14.70 0.94
CA ASP A 233 11.84 -15.55 1.11
C ASP A 233 10.92 -15.59 -0.12
N PHE A 234 11.13 -14.77 -1.16
CA PHE A 234 10.18 -14.69 -2.27
C PHE A 234 10.22 -15.95 -3.16
N ASP A 235 9.11 -16.68 -3.19
CA ASP A 235 8.86 -17.85 -4.04
C ASP A 235 7.59 -17.68 -4.89
N GLY A 236 7.29 -16.43 -5.27
CA GLY A 236 6.21 -16.09 -6.16
C GLY A 236 5.00 -15.42 -5.50
N TRP A 237 4.05 -15.03 -6.36
CA TRP A 237 2.85 -14.28 -5.99
C TRP A 237 1.66 -15.20 -5.70
N THR A 238 0.98 -14.95 -4.60
CA THR A 238 -0.40 -15.40 -4.40
C THR A 238 -1.34 -14.41 -5.09
N ARG A 239 -2.11 -14.91 -6.07
CA ARG A 239 -3.02 -14.11 -6.90
C ARG A 239 -4.48 -14.53 -6.76
N PHE A 240 -4.71 -15.77 -6.35
CA PHE A 240 -6.02 -16.39 -6.13
C PHE A 240 -5.87 -17.38 -4.97
N SER A 241 -6.77 -17.33 -4.00
CA SER A 241 -6.93 -18.39 -3.00
C SER A 241 -8.34 -18.93 -3.09
#